data_AF-A0AA88VUB9-F1
#
_entry.id   AF-A0AA88VUB9-F1
#
_cell.length_a   1.000
_cell.length_b   1.000
_cell.length_c   1.000
_cell.angle_alpha   90.00
_cell.angle_beta   90.00
_cell.angle_gamma   90.00
#
_symmetry.space_group_name_H-M   'P 1'
#
loop_
_entity.id
_entity.type
_entity.pdbx_description
1 polymer ?
#
loop_
_entity_poly.entity_id
_entity_poly.type
_entity_poly.pdbx_seq_one_letter_code
_entity_poly.pdbx_strand_id
1 'polypeptide(L)'
;MESLLSFTAAIFACTFALLIFLCHYFLQAPNVAKRMPPEAAGAWPIIDMYGPIFTIKLGVHRALVVSDWKMAKECLTTNDVVFASRPKSVAS
;
A
#
# COMPACT_ATOMS: atom_id res chain seq x y z
N MET A 1 12.14 -22.45 -49.80
CA MET A 1 10.79 -22.07 -49.32
C MET A 1 10.57 -22.56 -47.89
N GLU A 2 10.98 -23.79 -47.55
CA GLU A 2 10.96 -24.34 -46.17
C GLU A 2 11.66 -23.47 -45.11
N SER A 3 12.86 -22.96 -45.40
CA SER A 3 13.63 -22.15 -44.45
C SER A 3 12.94 -20.84 -44.06
N LEU A 4 12.30 -20.17 -45.03
CA LEU A 4 11.58 -18.91 -44.80
C LEU A 4 10.34 -19.12 -43.92
N LEU A 5 9.65 -20.25 -44.08
CA LEU A 5 8.48 -20.62 -43.26
C LEU A 5 8.89 -20.94 -41.81
N SER A 6 10.05 -21.56 -41.60
CA SER A 6 10.59 -21.78 -40.26
C SER A 6 10.97 -20.47 -39.56
N PHE A 7 11.54 -19.50 -40.29
CA PHE A 7 11.89 -18.20 -39.71
C PHE A 7 10.65 -17.39 -39.29
N THR A 8 9.60 -17.37 -40.10
CA THR A 8 8.37 -16.64 -39.73
C THR A 8 7.67 -17.30 -38.54
N ALA A 9 7.59 -18.62 -38.50
CA ALA A 9 7.03 -19.35 -37.35
C ALA A 9 7.80 -19.08 -36.05
N ALA A 10 9.13 -19.03 -36.10
CA ALA A 10 9.96 -18.69 -34.95
C ALA A 10 9.72 -17.26 -34.46
N ILE A 11 9.63 -16.29 -35.38
CA ILE A 11 9.36 -14.88 -35.03
C ILE A 11 7.99 -14.75 -34.35
N PHE A 12 6.94 -15.38 -34.89
CA PHE A 12 5.63 -15.36 -34.25
C PHE A 12 5.67 -15.98 -32.85
N ALA A 13 6.33 -17.13 -32.67
CA ALA A 13 6.47 -17.73 -31.34
C ALA A 13 7.18 -16.80 -30.35
N CYS A 14 8.25 -16.14 -30.78
CA CYS A 14 8.98 -15.18 -29.95
C CYS A 14 8.14 -13.93 -29.60
N THR A 15 7.37 -13.39 -30.55
CA THR A 15 6.55 -12.20 -30.29
C THR A 15 5.38 -12.52 -29.36
N PHE A 16 4.70 -13.65 -29.56
CA PHE A 16 3.65 -14.10 -28.64
C PHE A 16 4.20 -14.36 -27.24
N ALA A 17 5.37 -15.00 -27.11
CA ALA A 17 6.01 -15.22 -25.81
C ALA A 17 6.39 -13.91 -25.11
N LEU A 18 6.98 -12.96 -25.83
CA LEU A 18 7.33 -11.64 -25.29
C LEU A 18 6.09 -10.82 -24.92
N LEU A 19 5.03 -10.86 -25.75
CA LEU A 19 3.76 -10.20 -25.42
C LEU A 19 3.10 -10.79 -24.19
N ILE A 20 3.10 -12.13 -24.05
CA ILE A 20 2.57 -12.80 -22.85
C ILE A 20 3.41 -12.43 -21.63
N PHE A 21 4.74 -12.40 -21.73
CA PHE A 21 5.63 -12.01 -20.64
C PHE A 21 5.43 -10.55 -20.22
N LEU A 22 5.34 -9.63 -21.19
CA LEU A 22 5.05 -8.23 -20.94
C LEU A 22 3.65 -8.05 -20.36
N CYS A 23 2.66 -8.79 -20.86
CA CYS A 23 1.30 -8.77 -20.34
C CYS A 23 1.26 -9.29 -18.90
N HIS A 24 1.97 -10.37 -18.59
CA HIS A 24 2.12 -10.85 -17.21
C HIS A 24 2.84 -9.87 -16.31
N TYR A 25 3.90 -9.22 -16.80
CA TYR A 25 4.64 -8.21 -16.06
C TYR A 25 3.80 -6.96 -15.78
N PHE A 26 2.98 -6.55 -16.76
CA PHE A 26 2.12 -5.36 -16.66
C PHE A 26 0.80 -5.65 -15.92
N LEU A 27 0.27 -6.88 -16.01
CA LEU A 27 -0.85 -7.37 -15.20
C LEU A 27 -0.40 -7.77 -13.78
N GLN A 28 0.90 -8.00 -13.58
CA GLN A 28 1.58 -7.78 -12.29
C GLN A 28 1.78 -6.28 -12.03
N ALA A 29 0.81 -5.45 -12.44
CA ALA A 29 0.51 -4.22 -11.73
C ALA A 29 0.58 -4.55 -10.23
N PRO A 30 1.39 -3.83 -9.46
CA PRO A 30 1.72 -4.20 -8.10
C PRO A 30 0.41 -4.39 -7.36
N ASN A 31 0.15 -5.65 -6.99
CA ASN A 31 -1.06 -6.07 -6.34
C ASN A 31 -1.27 -5.11 -5.16
N VAL A 32 -2.25 -4.20 -5.27
CA VAL A 32 -2.45 -3.10 -4.31
C VAL A 32 -2.70 -3.67 -2.91
N ALA A 33 -3.05 -4.96 -2.81
CA ALA A 33 -3.09 -5.72 -1.57
C ALA A 33 -1.73 -5.79 -0.82
N LYS A 34 -0.58 -5.75 -1.50
CA LYS A 34 0.75 -5.64 -0.85
C LYS A 34 1.09 -4.23 -0.36
N ARG A 35 0.22 -3.23 -0.61
CA ARG A 35 0.35 -1.89 0.00
C ARG A 35 -0.35 -1.79 1.35
N MET A 36 -0.87 -2.89 1.87
CA MET A 36 -1.16 -2.97 3.30
C MET A 36 0.19 -2.88 3.99
N PRO A 37 0.47 -1.84 4.80
CA PRO A 37 1.66 -1.84 5.64
C PRO A 37 1.69 -3.19 6.35
N PRO A 38 2.86 -3.88 6.41
CA PRO A 38 2.94 -5.19 7.02
C PRO A 38 2.24 -5.09 8.37
N GLU A 39 1.14 -5.81 8.51
CA GLU A 39 0.39 -5.92 9.76
C GLU A 39 1.44 -6.26 10.80
N ALA A 40 1.71 -5.29 11.70
CA ALA A 40 3.00 -5.16 12.37
C ALA A 40 3.46 -6.54 12.81
N ALA A 41 4.46 -7.09 12.11
CA ALA A 41 4.84 -8.50 12.22
C ALA A 41 5.45 -8.85 13.59
N GLY A 42 5.45 -7.90 14.52
CA GLY A 42 5.34 -8.15 15.94
C GLY A 42 4.19 -7.31 16.45
N ALA A 43 3.16 -7.94 17.01
CA ALA A 43 2.11 -7.28 17.75
C ALA A 43 2.77 -6.29 18.72
N TRP A 44 2.59 -5.00 18.48
CA TRP A 44 2.98 -4.01 19.46
C TRP A 44 2.12 -4.29 20.69
N PRO A 45 2.70 -4.65 21.85
CA PRO A 45 1.88 -5.07 23.01
C PRO A 45 0.84 -4.03 23.40
N ILE A 46 1.12 -2.76 23.09
CA ILE A 46 0.22 -1.64 23.30
C ILE A 46 -1.05 -1.72 22.44
N ILE A 47 -1.00 -2.23 21.20
CA ILE A 47 -2.18 -2.34 20.33
C ILE A 47 -3.11 -3.44 20.86
N ASP A 48 -2.55 -4.56 21.31
CA ASP A 48 -3.35 -5.64 21.90
C ASP A 48 -4.01 -5.23 23.22
N MET A 49 -3.35 -4.38 24.02
CA MET A 49 -3.91 -3.91 25.30
C MET A 49 -4.87 -2.73 25.17
N TYR A 50 -4.64 -1.79 24.24
CA TYR A 50 -5.42 -0.56 24.11
C TYR A 50 -6.34 -0.51 22.90
N GLY A 51 -6.21 -1.48 21.98
CA GLY A 51 -6.97 -1.57 20.74
C GLY A 51 -6.35 -0.75 19.59
N PRO A 52 -6.98 -0.80 18.40
CA PRO A 52 -6.46 -0.16 17.18
C PRO A 52 -6.51 1.38 17.18
N ILE A 53 -7.18 1.99 18.16
CA ILE A 53 -7.29 3.44 18.34
C ILE A 53 -7.03 3.76 19.80
N PHE A 54 -5.95 4.50 20.07
CA PHE A 54 -5.59 4.89 21.43
C PHE A 54 -4.89 6.25 21.44
N THR A 55 -4.85 6.89 22.61
CA THR A 55 -4.22 8.21 22.77
C THR A 55 -2.98 8.10 23.64
N ILE A 56 -1.88 8.69 23.19
CA ILE A 56 -0.63 8.79 23.95
C ILE A 56 -0.34 10.24 24.33
N LYS A 57 0.42 10.45 25.41
CA LYS A 57 0.96 11.78 25.75
C LYS A 57 2.37 11.91 25.19
N LEU A 58 2.55 12.83 24.24
CA LEU A 58 3.85 13.28 23.74
C LEU A 58 4.23 14.56 24.47
N GLY A 59 4.88 14.40 25.64
CA GLY A 59 5.18 15.52 26.54
C GLY A 59 3.90 16.19 27.06
N VAL A 60 3.70 17.46 26.72
CA VAL A 60 2.49 18.23 27.09
C VAL A 60 1.31 18.01 26.14
N HIS A 61 1.55 17.47 24.95
CA HIS A 61 0.53 17.28 23.93
C HIS A 61 -0.02 15.85 23.95
N ARG A 62 -1.33 15.69 23.72
CA ARG A 62 -1.97 14.39 23.51
C ARG A 62 -2.02 14.10 22.02
N ALA A 63 -1.63 12.90 21.62
CA ALA A 63 -1.66 12.43 20.24
C ALA A 63 -2.54 11.20 20.12
N LEU A 64 -3.48 11.23 19.17
CA LEU A 64 -4.30 10.07 18.81
C LEU A 64 -3.52 9.21 17.81
N VAL A 65 -3.38 7.92 18.12
CA VAL A 65 -2.73 6.92 17.28
C VAL A 65 -3.81 6.00 16.72
N VAL A 66 -3.80 5.84 15.40
CA VAL A 66 -4.69 4.91 14.67
C VAL A 66 -3.81 3.90 13.96
N SER A 67 -3.87 2.63 14.38
CA SER A 67 -3.06 1.56 13.79
C SER A 67 -3.79 0.77 12.70
N ASP A 68 -5.14 0.82 12.67
CA ASP A 68 -5.93 0.15 11.64
C ASP A 68 -6.02 0.98 10.35
N TRP A 69 -5.73 0.35 9.21
CA TRP A 69 -5.67 1.04 7.93
C TRP A 69 -7.05 1.46 7.40
N LYS A 70 -8.12 0.74 7.72
CA LYS A 70 -9.48 1.11 7.29
C LYS A 70 -9.92 2.37 8.01
N MET A 71 -9.65 2.44 9.31
CA MET A 71 -9.88 3.63 10.13
C MET A 71 -9.00 4.80 9.68
N ALA A 72 -7.70 4.56 9.44
CA ALA A 72 -6.81 5.61 8.92
C ALA A 72 -7.29 6.15 7.56
N LYS A 73 -7.78 5.28 6.67
CA LYS A 73 -8.38 5.69 5.40
C LYS A 73 -9.59 6.60 5.63
N GLU A 74 -10.51 6.21 6.49
CA GLU A 74 -11.70 7.02 6.81
C GLU A 74 -11.35 8.37 7.46
N CYS A 75 -10.33 8.42 8.32
CA CYS A 75 -9.80 9.66 8.90
C CYS A 75 -9.23 10.60 7.84
N LEU A 76 -8.55 10.06 6.82
CA LEU A 76 -7.90 10.84 5.77
C LEU A 76 -8.78 11.13 4.56
N THR A 77 -9.89 10.43 4.38
CA THR A 77 -10.81 10.65 3.24
C THR A 77 -12.11 11.33 3.64
N THR A 78 -12.76 10.85 4.69
CA THR A 78 -14.12 11.27 5.06
C THR A 78 -14.11 12.35 6.13
N ASN A 79 -13.15 12.25 7.06
CA ASN A 79 -13.03 13.17 8.20
C ASN A 79 -11.76 14.04 8.10
N ASP A 80 -11.22 14.19 6.89
CA ASP A 80 -9.96 14.87 6.62
C ASP A 80 -9.97 16.32 7.14
N VAL A 81 -11.07 17.06 6.97
CA VAL A 81 -11.22 18.43 7.46
C VAL A 81 -11.06 18.51 8.99
N VAL A 82 -11.57 17.51 9.73
CA VAL A 82 -11.48 17.46 11.20
C VAL A 82 -10.03 17.21 11.62
N PHE A 83 -9.34 16.28 10.94
CA PHE A 83 -7.96 15.91 11.22
C PHE A 83 -6.90 16.82 10.60
N ALA A 84 -7.27 17.69 9.65
CA ALA A 84 -6.40 18.68 9.02
C ALA A 84 -6.03 19.84 9.97
N SER A 85 -6.65 19.89 11.16
CA SER A 85 -6.32 20.86 12.20
C SER A 85 -4.86 20.72 12.63
N ARG A 86 -4.02 21.71 12.29
CA ARG A 86 -2.64 21.78 12.76
C ARG A 86 -2.66 21.86 14.30
N PRO A 87 -2.03 20.91 15.03
CA PRO A 87 -1.96 21.01 16.48
C PRO A 87 -1.28 22.33 16.82
N LYS A 88 -1.89 23.10 17.71
CA LYS A 88 -1.28 24.29 18.29
C LYS A 88 -0.08 23.83 19.13
N SER A 89 1.05 23.59 18.48
CA SER A 89 2.33 23.53 19.18
C SER A 89 2.54 24.94 19.72
N VAL A 90 2.34 25.09 21.03
CA VAL A 90 2.72 26.31 21.70
C VAL A 90 4.24 26.27 21.72
N ALA A 91 4.85 26.82 20.67
CA ALA A 91 6.23 27.27 20.73
C ALA A 91 6.20 28.55 21.57
N SER A 92 6.45 28.39 22.86
CA SER A 92 6.78 29.48 23.78
C SER A 92 8.20 29.97 23.54
#